data_AF-C1F809-F1
#
_entry.id   AF-C1F809-F1
#
_cell.length_a   1.000
_cell.length_b   1.000
_cell.length_c   1.000
_cell.angle_alpha   90.00
_cell.angle_beta   90.00
_cell.angle_gamma   90.00
#
_symmetry.space_group_name_H-M   'P 1'
#
loop_
_entity.id
_entity.type
_entity.pdbx_description
1 polymer ?
#
loop_
_entity_poly.entity_id
_entity_poly.type
_entity_poly.pdbx_seq_one_letter_code
_entity_poly.pdbx_strand_id
1 'polypeptide(L)'
;MTSPRQQFSVSEQSPRGSMQLNTHSPYELKDLYQNIDLIDRKIAHSQTWETFASQDALDAHVRKLTTKRANLIKSALVLTNLGVECDPQYVPRSLSQTARPVADTASGEDAAVS
;
A
#
# COMPACT_ATOMS: atom_id res chain seq x y z
N MET A 1 -41.59 -40.20 -21.93
CA MET A 1 -40.40 -39.58 -22.56
C MET A 1 -40.70 -38.09 -22.58
N THR A 2 -40.22 -37.26 -21.66
CA THR A 2 -38.84 -36.74 -21.56
C THR A 2 -38.64 -36.12 -20.16
N SER A 3 -37.48 -36.34 -19.55
CA SER A 3 -37.14 -36.07 -18.15
C SER A 3 -37.15 -34.58 -17.73
N PRO A 4 -37.41 -34.25 -16.45
CA PRO A 4 -37.06 -32.96 -15.88
C PRO A 4 -35.55 -32.87 -15.61
N ARG A 5 -34.94 -31.79 -16.09
CA ARG A 5 -33.51 -31.46 -15.93
C ARG A 5 -33.25 -31.08 -14.47
N GLN A 6 -32.56 -31.96 -13.75
CA GLN A 6 -31.92 -31.65 -12.47
C GLN A 6 -30.60 -30.88 -12.69
N GLN A 7 -30.15 -30.24 -11.59
CA GLN A 7 -28.79 -29.78 -11.26
C GLN A 7 -28.40 -28.39 -11.83
N PHE A 8 -27.77 -27.48 -11.08
CA PHE A 8 -26.78 -27.67 -10.02
C PHE A 8 -26.92 -26.65 -8.89
N SER A 9 -26.95 -27.16 -7.65
CA SER A 9 -26.54 -26.43 -6.45
C SER A 9 -25.01 -26.42 -6.44
N VAL A 10 -24.39 -25.25 -6.58
CA VAL A 10 -22.94 -25.09 -6.46
C VAL A 10 -22.61 -24.29 -5.20
N SER A 11 -22.24 -25.07 -4.19
CA SER A 11 -21.16 -24.80 -3.26
C SER A 11 -21.34 -23.63 -2.31
N GLU A 12 -21.83 -24.00 -1.12
CA GLU A 12 -21.38 -23.45 0.17
C GLU A 12 -19.89 -23.07 0.10
N GLN A 13 -19.60 -21.78 0.04
CA GLN A 13 -18.30 -21.29 0.47
C GLN A 13 -18.32 -21.24 1.98
N SER A 14 -17.85 -22.33 2.57
CA SER A 14 -17.49 -22.45 3.98
C SER A 14 -16.64 -21.23 4.38
N PRO A 15 -16.96 -20.55 5.49
CA PRO A 15 -16.14 -19.46 5.99
C PRO A 15 -14.82 -20.09 6.43
N ARG A 16 -13.72 -19.80 5.72
CA ARG A 16 -12.40 -20.06 6.26
C ARG A 16 -12.27 -19.17 7.50
N GLY A 17 -12.48 -19.76 8.66
CA GLY A 17 -12.09 -19.20 9.94
C GLY A 17 -10.60 -18.89 9.89
N SER A 18 -10.27 -17.63 9.65
CA SER A 18 -8.96 -17.10 9.96
C SER A 18 -8.94 -16.88 11.47
N MET A 19 -8.19 -17.73 12.17
CA MET A 19 -7.79 -17.56 13.57
C MET A 19 -7.43 -16.09 13.82
N GLN A 20 -8.31 -15.32 14.46
CA GLN A 20 -8.00 -14.00 14.97
C GLN A 20 -7.25 -14.21 16.29
N LEU A 21 -5.96 -14.51 16.18
CA LEU A 21 -5.03 -14.33 17.28
C LEU A 21 -4.91 -12.82 17.50
N ASN A 22 -5.71 -12.33 18.43
CA ASN A 22 -5.70 -10.95 18.92
C ASN A 22 -4.41 -10.68 19.72
N THR A 23 -3.28 -10.73 19.03
CA THR A 23 -1.99 -10.27 19.55
C THR A 23 -1.35 -9.50 18.42
N HIS A 24 -1.80 -8.27 18.23
CA HIS A 24 -1.29 -7.38 17.19
C HIS A 24 0.22 -7.30 17.31
N SER A 25 0.91 -7.98 16.41
CA SER A 25 2.33 -8.22 16.53
C SER A 25 3.07 -7.11 15.81
N PRO A 26 4.23 -6.64 16.31
CA PRO A 26 5.08 -5.70 15.56
C PRO A 26 5.45 -6.24 14.17
N TYR A 27 5.42 -7.56 13.97
CA TYR A 27 5.58 -8.21 12.67
C TYR A 27 4.43 -7.91 11.70
N GLU A 28 3.19 -7.76 12.16
CA GLU A 28 2.05 -7.42 11.30
C GLU A 28 2.20 -6.00 10.73
N LEU A 29 2.60 -5.04 11.56
CA LEU A 29 2.82 -3.67 11.11
C LEU A 29 4.00 -3.60 10.12
N LYS A 30 5.06 -4.36 10.38
CA LYS A 30 6.18 -4.54 9.44
C LYS A 30 5.71 -5.12 8.10
N ASP A 31 4.91 -6.18 8.12
CA ASP A 31 4.41 -6.82 6.89
C ASP A 31 3.49 -5.88 6.11
N LEU A 32 2.65 -5.09 6.79
CA LEU A 32 1.84 -4.06 6.14
C LEU A 32 2.70 -3.00 5.46
N TYR A 33 3.75 -2.52 6.12
CA TYR A 33 4.69 -1.57 5.52
C TYR A 33 5.43 -2.15 4.31
N GLN A 34 5.94 -3.38 4.40
CA GLN A 34 6.57 -4.04 3.24
C GLN A 34 5.59 -4.19 2.08
N ASN A 35 4.34 -4.55 2.35
CA ASN A 35 3.31 -4.63 1.32
C ASN A 35 2.99 -3.28 0.69
N ILE A 36 2.99 -2.18 1.46
CA ILE A 36 2.82 -0.83 0.92
C ILE A 36 3.98 -0.47 -0.01
N ASP A 37 5.23 -0.71 0.43
CA ASP A 37 6.42 -0.45 -0.39
C ASP A 37 6.41 -1.26 -1.71
N LEU A 38 6.01 -2.53 -1.66
CA LEU A 38 5.88 -3.37 -2.84
C LEU A 38 4.84 -2.84 -3.82
N ILE A 39 3.69 -2.36 -3.32
CA ILE A 39 2.66 -1.77 -4.17
C ILE A 39 3.15 -0.44 -4.78
N ASP A 40 3.83 0.39 -4.00
CA ASP A 40 4.39 1.66 -4.48
C ASP A 40 5.42 1.43 -5.60
N ARG A 41 6.34 0.49 -5.41
CA ARG A 41 7.29 0.07 -6.46
C ARG A 41 6.58 -0.47 -7.69
N LYS A 42 5.50 -1.22 -7.52
CA LYS A 42 4.74 -1.76 -8.65
C LYS A 42 3.99 -0.68 -9.42
N ILE A 43 3.45 0.34 -8.74
CA ILE A 43 2.86 1.51 -9.40
C ILE A 43 3.92 2.24 -10.22
N ALA A 44 5.08 2.54 -9.62
CA ALA A 44 6.17 3.20 -10.32
C ALA A 44 6.66 2.39 -11.53
N HIS A 45 6.80 1.07 -11.39
CA HIS A 45 7.17 0.17 -12.48
C HIS A 45 6.11 0.14 -13.59
N SER A 46 4.82 0.07 -13.22
CA SER A 46 3.72 0.09 -14.19
C SER A 46 3.75 1.36 -15.05
N GLN A 47 4.13 2.49 -14.47
CA GLN A 47 4.17 3.78 -15.16
C GLN A 47 5.40 3.95 -16.06
N THR A 48 6.49 3.23 -15.80
CA THR A 48 7.79 3.49 -16.43
C THR A 48 8.27 2.37 -17.36
N TRP A 49 7.97 1.11 -17.04
CA TRP A 49 8.53 -0.05 -17.72
C TRP A 49 7.49 -1.00 -18.30
N GLU A 50 6.28 -1.01 -17.76
CA GLU A 50 5.26 -1.98 -18.17
C GLU A 50 4.51 -1.50 -19.41
N THR A 51 4.41 -2.37 -20.41
CA THR A 51 3.68 -2.06 -21.65
C THR A 51 2.25 -2.52 -21.51
N PHE A 52 1.32 -1.57 -21.48
CA PHE A 52 -0.11 -1.84 -21.47
C PHE A 52 -0.69 -1.77 -22.88
N ALA A 53 -1.78 -2.52 -23.11
CA ALA A 53 -2.49 -2.52 -24.40
C ALA A 53 -3.12 -1.15 -24.74
N SER A 54 -3.42 -0.33 -23.73
CA SER A 54 -3.94 1.02 -23.87
C SER A 54 -3.65 1.86 -22.62
N GLN A 55 -3.73 3.19 -22.75
CA GLN A 55 -3.60 4.09 -21.61
C GLN A 55 -4.71 3.85 -20.56
N ASP A 56 -5.94 3.55 -21.01
CA ASP A 56 -7.05 3.20 -20.11
C ASP A 56 -6.76 1.93 -19.29
N ALA A 57 -6.06 0.95 -19.86
CA ALA A 57 -5.66 -0.26 -19.16
C ALA A 57 -4.59 0.03 -18.09
N LEU A 58 -3.65 0.92 -18.37
CA LEU A 58 -2.68 1.42 -17.38
C LEU A 58 -3.41 2.13 -16.24
N ASP A 59 -4.31 3.05 -16.56
CA ASP A 59 -5.05 3.83 -15.56
C ASP A 59 -5.92 2.94 -14.67
N ALA A 60 -6.62 1.97 -15.26
CA ALA A 60 -7.39 0.98 -14.50
C ALA A 60 -6.50 0.13 -13.58
N HIS A 61 -5.32 -0.27 -14.06
CA HIS A 61 -4.36 -1.03 -13.28
C HIS A 61 -3.79 -0.20 -12.11
N VAL A 62 -3.35 1.02 -12.37
CA VAL A 62 -2.86 1.96 -11.35
C VAL A 62 -3.95 2.25 -10.32
N ARG A 63 -5.19 2.52 -10.75
CA ARG A 63 -6.35 2.71 -9.83
C ARG A 63 -6.52 1.53 -8.89
N LYS A 64 -6.46 0.30 -9.42
CA LYS A 64 -6.56 -0.93 -8.61
C LYS A 64 -5.43 -1.04 -7.59
N LEU A 65 -4.20 -0.70 -7.95
CA LEU A 65 -3.06 -0.69 -7.03
C LEU A 65 -3.20 0.40 -5.97
N THR A 66 -3.65 1.60 -6.34
CA THR A 66 -3.90 2.70 -5.42
C THR A 66 -4.97 2.36 -4.39
N THR A 67 -6.06 1.69 -4.79
CA THR A 67 -7.08 1.21 -3.83
C THR A 67 -6.50 0.20 -2.84
N LYS A 68 -5.67 -0.74 -3.32
CA LYS A 68 -4.99 -1.70 -2.45
C LYS A 68 -4.06 -1.01 -1.46
N ARG A 69 -3.26 -0.05 -1.93
CA ARG A 69 -2.39 0.79 -1.11
C ARG A 69 -3.18 1.50 -0.01
N ALA A 70 -4.30 2.12 -0.36
CA ALA A 70 -5.15 2.82 0.61
C ALA A 70 -5.70 1.88 1.70
N ASN A 71 -6.06 0.65 1.35
CA ASN A 71 -6.53 -0.33 2.34
C ASN A 71 -5.40 -0.76 3.29
N LEU A 72 -4.19 -1.01 2.78
CA LEU A 72 -3.04 -1.35 3.61
C LEU A 72 -2.66 -0.22 4.56
N ILE A 73 -2.71 1.03 4.10
CA ILE A 73 -2.46 2.21 4.96
C ILE A 73 -3.50 2.31 6.07
N LYS A 74 -4.78 2.06 5.78
CA LYS A 74 -5.83 2.04 6.81
C LYS A 74 -5.55 0.98 7.86
N SER A 75 -5.16 -0.23 7.46
CA SER A 75 -4.79 -1.30 8.39
C SER A 75 -3.56 -0.93 9.22
N ALA A 76 -2.53 -0.34 8.61
CA ALA A 76 -1.33 0.10 9.31
C ALA A 76 -1.66 1.18 10.35
N LEU A 77 -2.51 2.16 9.99
CA LEU A 77 -2.98 3.20 10.89
C LEU A 77 -3.75 2.63 12.10
N VAL A 78 -4.58 1.60 11.88
CA VAL A 78 -5.27 0.90 12.97
C VAL A 78 -4.26 0.27 13.93
N LEU A 79 -3.24 -0.43 13.43
CA LEU A 79 -2.20 -1.03 14.28
C LEU A 79 -1.39 0.04 15.04
N THR A 80 -1.03 1.14 14.39
CA THR A 80 -0.35 2.27 15.05
C THR A 80 -1.22 2.87 16.16
N ASN A 81 -2.52 3.06 15.93
CA ASN A 81 -3.46 3.56 16.93
C ASN A 81 -3.67 2.58 18.10
N LEU A 82 -3.43 1.29 17.88
CA LEU A 82 -3.44 0.26 18.92
C LEU A 82 -2.14 0.23 19.73
N GLY A 83 -1.19 1.13 19.46
CA GLY A 83 0.09 1.23 20.16
C GLY A 83 1.14 0.22 19.66
N VAL A 84 0.94 -0.39 18.49
CA VAL A 84 1.94 -1.25 17.88
C VAL A 84 3.03 -0.38 17.28
N GLU A 85 4.20 -0.40 17.89
CA GLU A 85 5.39 0.27 17.36
C GLU A 85 6.13 -0.66 16.40
N CYS A 86 6.56 -0.10 15.27
CA CYS A 86 7.43 -0.77 14.32
C CYS A 86 8.65 0.11 14.09
N ASP A 87 9.80 -0.54 13.86
CA ASP A 87 11.06 0.16 13.66
C ASP A 87 10.97 1.09 12.43
N PRO A 88 11.38 2.37 12.57
CA PRO A 88 11.32 3.37 11.51
C PRO A 88 12.06 2.95 10.23
N GLN A 89 13.02 2.02 10.29
CA GLN A 89 13.71 1.50 9.11
C GLN A 89 12.78 0.77 8.13
N TYR A 90 11.64 0.26 8.61
CA TYR A 90 10.66 -0.44 7.78
C TYR A 90 9.57 0.48 7.23
N VAL A 91 9.54 1.76 7.63
CA VAL A 91 8.54 2.70 7.13
C VAL A 91 8.81 2.97 5.64
N PRO A 92 7.81 2.76 4.77
CA PRO A 92 7.96 2.98 3.34
C PRO A 92 8.42 4.40 3.05
N ARG A 93 9.30 4.57 2.06
CA ARG A 93 9.83 5.89 1.68
C ARG A 93 8.72 6.91 1.35
N SER A 94 7.59 6.41 0.83
CA SER A 94 6.38 7.16 0.52
C SER A 94 5.62 7.67 1.75
N LEU A 95 5.86 7.09 2.93
CA LEU A 95 5.26 7.47 4.21
C LEU A 95 6.25 8.24 5.11
N SER A 96 7.56 8.05 4.92
CA SER A 96 8.63 8.72 5.70
C SER A 96 8.86 10.20 5.35
N GLN A 97 7.91 10.90 4.71
CA GLN A 97 8.05 12.28 4.22
C GLN A 97 8.10 13.37 5.32
N THR A 98 8.41 13.03 6.57
CA THR A 98 8.44 13.99 7.69
C THR A 98 9.83 14.52 8.06
N ALA A 99 10.93 14.10 7.41
CA ALA A 99 12.26 14.62 7.78
C ALA A 99 13.08 15.09 6.58
N ARG A 100 12.64 16.18 5.94
CA ARG A 100 13.59 17.12 5.34
C ARG A 100 13.47 18.43 6.13
N PRO A 101 14.29 18.65 7.18
CA PRO A 101 14.59 20.03 7.51
C PRO A 101 15.30 20.55 6.26
N VAL A 102 14.65 21.48 5.57
CA VAL A 102 15.33 22.37 4.62
C VAL A 102 16.38 23.11 5.43
N ALA A 103 17.56 22.49 5.55
CA ALA A 103 18.73 23.13 6.11
C ALA A 103 19.08 24.29 5.18
N ASP A 104 18.81 25.49 5.67
CA ASP A 104 19.60 26.71 5.50
C ASP A 104 20.84 26.55 4.61
N THR A 105 20.76 27.03 3.37
CA THR A 105 21.89 27.64 2.69
C THR A 105 21.38 28.69 1.72
N ALA A 106 21.14 29.89 2.23
CA ALA A 106 21.32 31.14 1.50
C ALA A 106 21.67 32.23 2.52
N SER A 107 22.84 32.03 3.16
CA SER A 107 23.53 33.08 3.90
C SER A 107 23.78 34.24 2.94
N GLY A 108 23.47 35.45 3.40
CA GLY A 108 23.74 36.68 2.68
C GLY A 108 25.23 36.93 2.47
N GLU A 109 25.54 37.38 1.26
CA GLU A 109 26.67 38.19 0.82
C GLU A 109 26.23 38.72 -0.56
N ASP A 110 26.34 39.98 -0.96
CA ASP A 110 27.19 41.07 -0.52
C ASP A 110 26.46 42.38 -0.91
N ALA A 111 26.33 43.27 0.06
CA ALA A 111 26.02 44.67 -0.17
C ALA A 111 27.32 45.44 0.01
N ALA A 112 28.09 45.67 -1.05
CA ALA A 112 29.19 46.63 -1.03
C ALA A 112 29.50 47.18 -2.43
N VAL A 113 29.05 48.42 -2.65
CA VAL A 113 29.79 49.54 -3.24
C VAL A 113 30.81 49.25 -4.35
N SER A 114 30.54 49.80 -5.55
CA SER A 114 31.44 50.76 -6.20
C SER A 114 30.78 51.47 -7.38
#